data_AF-C1EGZ8-F1
#
_entry.id   AF-C1EGZ8-F1
#
_cell.length_a   1.000
_cell.length_b   1.000
_cell.length_c   1.000
_cell.angle_alpha   90.00
_cell.angle_beta   90.00
_cell.angle_gamma   90.00
#
_symmetry.space_group_name_H-M   'P 1'
#
loop_
_entity.id
_entity.type
_entity.pdbx_description
1 polymer ?
#
loop_
_entity_poly.entity_id
_entity_poly.type
_entity_poly.pdbx_seq_one_letter_code
_entity_poly.pdbx_strand_id
1 'polypeptide(L)'
;MRRSTWSIAPSHSSLNRRTSLNDMVDAQLFVNIAKTVFGGYSAMMLLMPKKMVTDHFKQECDPMTEFWIRGSSVGFFGLVAAIHKMDLDDAVDMSLATVVASALMYPFNAKFGLLSKNLPLKYDGFPNHYVPEVLMASVAALGFFVKFIKK
;
A
#
# COMPACT_ATOMS: atom_id res chain seq x y z
N MET A 1 67.22 15.90 -25.98
CA MET A 1 66.24 14.82 -25.74
C MET A 1 65.26 15.26 -24.64
N ARG A 2 64.04 15.68 -24.99
CA ARG A 2 62.95 15.98 -24.04
C ARG A 2 62.20 14.69 -23.72
N ARG A 3 62.13 14.30 -22.45
CA ARG A 3 61.25 13.20 -21.99
C ARG A 3 59.82 13.76 -21.90
N SER A 4 58.91 13.22 -22.69
CA SER A 4 57.47 13.49 -22.57
C SER A 4 56.93 12.80 -21.32
N THR A 5 56.47 13.58 -20.34
CA THR A 5 55.67 13.06 -19.23
C THR A 5 54.25 12.85 -19.74
N TRP A 6 53.87 11.60 -19.93
CA TRP A 6 52.48 11.23 -20.19
C TRP A 6 51.67 11.46 -18.90
N SER A 7 50.70 12.38 -18.96
CA SER A 7 49.70 12.55 -17.91
C SER A 7 48.71 11.39 -18.01
N ILE A 8 48.65 10.57 -16.96
CA ILE A 8 47.64 9.52 -16.84
C ILE A 8 46.33 10.21 -16.49
N ALA A 9 45.36 10.16 -17.40
CA ALA A 9 44.00 10.68 -17.18
C ALA A 9 43.39 10.02 -15.92
N PRO A 10 42.62 10.76 -15.10
CA PRO A 10 41.94 10.15 -13.95
C PRO A 10 40.95 9.11 -14.47
N SER A 11 41.07 7.88 -13.98
CA SER A 11 40.09 6.84 -14.23
C SER A 11 38.75 7.30 -13.67
N HIS A 12 37.79 7.59 -14.54
CA HIS A 12 36.39 7.72 -14.17
C HIS A 12 35.91 6.36 -13.68
N SER A 13 36.11 6.07 -12.40
CA SER A 13 35.38 5.01 -11.72
C SER A 13 33.97 5.54 -11.48
N SER A 14 33.09 5.37 -12.46
CA SER A 14 31.65 5.38 -12.22
C SER A 14 31.34 4.16 -11.36
N LEU A 15 31.57 4.31 -10.05
CA LEU A 15 31.15 3.36 -9.04
C LEU A 15 29.66 3.06 -9.27
N ASN A 16 29.37 1.79 -9.58
CA ASN A 16 28.05 1.20 -9.45
C ASN A 16 27.55 1.45 -8.02
N ARG A 17 26.88 2.59 -7.82
CA ARG A 17 26.17 2.87 -6.58
C ARG A 17 25.00 1.89 -6.55
N ARG A 18 25.17 0.77 -5.85
CA ARG A 18 24.03 -0.06 -5.43
C ARG A 18 23.14 0.86 -4.60
N THR A 19 22.00 1.28 -5.16
CA THR A 19 20.94 1.90 -4.38
C THR A 19 20.53 0.91 -3.31
N SER A 20 20.74 1.27 -2.05
CA SER A 20 20.29 0.47 -0.93
C SER A 20 18.77 0.60 -0.79
N LEU A 21 18.11 -0.35 -0.13
CA LEU A 21 16.69 -0.19 0.22
C LEU A 21 16.42 1.11 1.00
N ASN A 22 17.42 1.58 1.77
CA ASN A 22 17.36 2.86 2.47
C ASN A 22 17.31 4.07 1.50
N ASP A 23 17.94 3.97 0.33
CA ASP A 23 17.91 5.04 -0.68
C ASP A 23 16.61 5.02 -1.50
N MET A 24 15.96 3.86 -1.59
CA MET A 24 14.75 3.67 -2.40
C MET A 24 13.45 3.96 -1.64
N VAL A 25 13.44 3.78 -0.32
CA VAL A 25 12.24 3.89 0.51
C VAL A 25 12.38 5.07 1.48
N ASP A 26 11.64 6.14 1.24
CA ASP A 26 11.49 7.27 2.16
C ASP A 26 10.03 7.50 2.59
N ALA A 27 9.83 8.43 3.53
CA ALA A 27 8.51 8.77 4.05
C ALA A 27 7.55 9.25 2.96
N GLN A 28 8.06 10.01 1.98
CA GLN A 28 7.25 10.55 0.91
C GLN A 28 6.75 9.44 -0.02
N LEU A 29 7.59 8.46 -0.32
CA LEU A 29 7.22 7.29 -1.10
C LEU A 29 6.16 6.46 -0.37
N PHE A 30 6.33 6.19 0.92
CA PHE A 30 5.33 5.46 1.71
C PHE A 30 3.96 6.16 1.67
N VAL A 31 3.92 7.47 1.93
CA VAL A 31 2.66 8.26 1.87
C VAL A 31 2.05 8.24 0.47
N ASN A 32 2.86 8.31 -0.59
CA ASN A 32 2.39 8.21 -1.97
C ASN A 32 1.80 6.83 -2.29
N ILE A 33 2.42 5.75 -1.80
CA ILE A 33 1.89 4.39 -1.93
C ILE A 33 0.55 4.29 -1.18
N ALA A 34 0.47 4.75 0.06
CA ALA A 34 -0.75 4.73 0.85
C ALA A 34 -1.90 5.48 0.16
N LYS A 35 -1.65 6.72 -0.32
CA LYS A 35 -2.63 7.50 -1.10
C LYS A 35 -3.09 6.75 -2.36
N THR A 36 -2.17 6.08 -3.05
CA THR A 36 -2.49 5.33 -4.27
C THR A 36 -3.37 4.12 -3.96
N VAL A 37 -3.03 3.35 -2.92
CA VAL A 37 -3.82 2.19 -2.50
C VAL A 37 -5.21 2.62 -2.06
N PHE A 38 -5.34 3.58 -1.14
CA PHE A 38 -6.64 4.02 -0.65
C PHE A 38 -7.45 4.76 -1.71
N GLY A 39 -6.80 5.60 -2.53
CA GLY A 39 -7.45 6.32 -3.63
C GLY A 39 -7.97 5.36 -4.71
N GLY A 40 -7.14 4.38 -5.11
CA GLY A 40 -7.52 3.36 -6.08
C GLY A 40 -8.67 2.49 -5.60
N TYR A 41 -8.58 1.97 -4.37
CA TYR A 41 -9.66 1.19 -3.78
C TYR A 41 -10.94 2.01 -3.56
N SER A 42 -10.81 3.29 -3.17
CA SER A 42 -11.97 4.19 -3.07
C SER A 42 -12.67 4.39 -4.41
N ALA A 43 -11.91 4.57 -5.49
CA ALA A 43 -12.46 4.63 -6.84
C ALA A 43 -13.17 3.32 -7.22
N MET A 44 -12.60 2.17 -6.86
CA MET A 44 -13.25 0.86 -7.09
C MET A 44 -14.54 0.72 -6.28
N MET A 45 -14.56 1.13 -5.01
CA MET A 45 -15.76 1.15 -4.17
C MET A 45 -16.85 2.03 -4.79
N LEU A 46 -16.49 3.18 -5.35
CA LEU A 46 -17.43 4.11 -5.97
C LEU A 46 -17.97 3.57 -7.31
N LEU A 47 -17.10 3.09 -8.19
CA LEU A 47 -17.44 2.80 -9.59
C LEU A 47 -17.88 1.35 -9.80
N MET A 48 -17.32 0.41 -9.04
CA MET A 48 -17.50 -1.03 -9.21
C MET A 48 -17.70 -1.77 -7.86
N PRO A 49 -18.67 -1.34 -7.02
CA PRO A 49 -18.89 -1.93 -5.70
C PRO A 49 -19.23 -3.43 -5.75
N LYS A 50 -19.91 -3.89 -6.80
CA LYS A 50 -20.22 -5.30 -6.98
C LYS A 50 -18.95 -6.15 -7.12
N LYS A 51 -17.97 -5.67 -7.89
CA LYS A 51 -16.69 -6.37 -8.10
C LYS A 51 -15.91 -6.56 -6.80
N MET A 52 -15.93 -5.56 -5.92
CA MET A 52 -15.29 -5.59 -4.60
C MET A 52 -15.71 -6.80 -3.75
N VAL A 53 -16.96 -7.27 -3.91
CA VAL A 53 -17.47 -8.46 -3.21
C VAL A 53 -17.19 -9.71 -4.02
N THR A 54 -17.60 -9.75 -5.29
CA THR A 54 -17.59 -10.97 -6.11
C THR A 54 -16.19 -11.47 -6.49
N ASP A 55 -15.19 -10.61 -6.40
CA ASP A 55 -13.79 -10.98 -6.66
C ASP A 55 -13.17 -11.69 -5.45
N HIS A 56 -13.70 -11.50 -4.24
CA HIS A 56 -13.14 -12.04 -3.00
C HIS A 56 -14.03 -13.08 -2.31
N PHE A 57 -15.35 -13.06 -2.56
CA PHE A 57 -16.32 -13.91 -1.90
C PHE A 57 -17.18 -14.70 -2.90
N LYS A 58 -17.60 -15.91 -2.52
CA LYS A 58 -18.61 -16.75 -3.18
C LYS A 58 -20.02 -16.25 -2.85
N GLN A 59 -20.24 -14.94 -2.99
CA GLN A 59 -21.48 -14.27 -2.66
C GLN A 59 -21.78 -13.17 -3.68
N GLU A 60 -23.04 -13.06 -4.07
CA GLU A 60 -23.52 -11.94 -4.87
C GLU A 60 -23.55 -10.66 -4.04
N CYS A 61 -23.27 -9.53 -4.68
CA CYS A 61 -23.47 -8.22 -4.07
C CYS A 61 -24.91 -7.78 -4.30
N ASP A 62 -25.70 -7.67 -3.24
CA ASP A 62 -27.06 -7.14 -3.30
C ASP A 62 -27.05 -5.59 -3.38
N PRO A 63 -28.16 -4.95 -3.79
CA PRO A 63 -28.22 -3.49 -3.92
C PRO A 63 -27.96 -2.71 -2.62
N MET A 64 -28.30 -3.27 -1.46
CA MET A 64 -28.04 -2.64 -0.16
C MET A 64 -26.54 -2.65 0.15
N THR A 65 -25.88 -3.77 -0.09
CA THR A 65 -24.42 -3.90 0.05
C THR A 65 -23.70 -2.95 -0.93
N GLU A 66 -24.15 -2.85 -2.18
CA GLU A 66 -23.60 -1.88 -3.13
C GLU A 66 -23.74 -0.42 -2.64
N PHE A 67 -24.90 -0.06 -2.10
CA PHE A 67 -25.16 1.27 -1.54
C PHE A 67 -24.14 1.63 -0.45
N TRP A 68 -23.92 0.72 0.51
CA TRP A 68 -22.98 0.93 1.60
C TRP A 68 -21.52 1.00 1.13
N ILE A 69 -21.12 0.17 0.16
CA ILE A 69 -19.78 0.21 -0.41
C ILE A 69 -19.54 1.55 -1.13
N ARG A 70 -20.50 2.02 -1.94
CA ARG A 70 -20.39 3.33 -2.61
C ARG A 70 -20.32 4.47 -1.59
N GLY A 71 -21.15 4.44 -0.55
CA GLY A 71 -21.12 5.43 0.52
C GLY A 71 -19.76 5.48 1.24
N SER A 72 -19.16 4.31 1.48
CA SER A 72 -17.85 4.18 2.13
C SER A 72 -16.71 4.84 1.33
N SER A 73 -16.80 4.91 0.00
CA SER A 73 -15.81 5.58 -0.84
C SER A 73 -15.61 7.06 -0.48
N VAL A 74 -16.66 7.74 -0.02
CA VAL A 74 -16.57 9.15 0.39
C VAL A 74 -15.59 9.33 1.55
N GLY A 75 -15.61 8.40 2.51
CA GLY A 75 -14.69 8.41 3.65
C GLY A 75 -13.23 8.23 3.23
N PHE A 76 -12.96 7.27 2.34
CA PHE A 76 -11.60 7.02 1.86
C PHE A 76 -11.08 8.14 0.94
N PHE A 77 -11.92 8.74 0.09
CA PHE A 77 -11.53 9.94 -0.66
C PHE A 77 -11.26 11.12 0.27
N GLY A 78 -12.08 11.32 1.31
CA GLY A 78 -11.84 12.32 2.34
C GLY A 78 -10.51 12.11 3.07
N LEU A 79 -10.18 10.87 3.41
CA LEU A 79 -8.88 10.51 3.99
C LEU A 79 -7.72 10.85 3.05
N VAL A 80 -7.78 10.45 1.78
CA VAL A 80 -6.72 10.76 0.80
C VAL A 80 -6.55 12.27 0.63
N ALA A 81 -7.66 13.02 0.58
CA ALA A 81 -7.64 14.47 0.52
C ALA A 81 -7.04 15.12 1.79
N ALA A 82 -7.29 14.53 2.96
CA ALA A 82 -6.70 14.97 4.22
C ALA A 82 -5.19 14.70 4.27
N ILE A 83 -4.75 13.47 3.96
CA ILE A 83 -3.34 13.08 3.90
C ILE A 83 -2.55 13.98 2.93
N HIS A 84 -3.18 14.40 1.82
CA HIS A 84 -2.53 15.28 0.84
C HIS A 84 -2.20 16.68 1.40
N LYS A 85 -2.88 17.13 2.45
CA LYS A 85 -2.73 18.46 3.05
C LYS A 85 -1.95 18.46 4.37
N MET A 86 -1.63 17.28 4.90
CA MET A 86 -0.89 17.13 6.14
C MET A 86 0.61 17.35 5.91
N ASP A 87 1.30 17.80 6.95
CA ASP A 87 2.76 17.74 6.99
C ASP A 87 3.22 16.27 6.94
N LEU A 88 4.44 16.04 6.46
CA LEU A 88 4.90 14.70 6.10
C LEU A 88 4.86 13.71 7.28
N ASP A 89 5.24 14.15 8.48
CA ASP A 89 5.25 13.30 9.67
C ASP A 89 3.84 12.86 10.08
N ASP A 90 2.88 13.78 10.08
CA ASP A 90 1.46 13.49 10.37
C ASP A 90 0.85 12.62 9.27
N ALA A 91 1.24 12.86 8.01
CA ALA A 91 0.80 12.07 6.87
C ALA A 91 1.29 10.62 6.97
N VAL A 92 2.53 10.39 7.44
CA VAL A 92 3.07 9.04 7.72
C VAL A 92 2.25 8.37 8.81
N ASP A 93 1.96 9.06 9.92
CA ASP A 93 1.21 8.49 11.05
C ASP A 93 -0.22 8.14 10.67
N MET A 94 -0.92 9.05 9.99
CA MET A 94 -2.27 8.81 9.51
C MET A 94 -2.31 7.67 8.49
N SER A 95 -1.34 7.63 7.57
CA SER A 95 -1.24 6.56 6.57
C SER A 95 -0.99 5.20 7.22
N LEU A 96 -0.03 5.11 8.14
CA LEU A 96 0.31 3.86 8.82
C LEU A 96 -0.86 3.35 9.67
N ALA A 97 -1.49 4.24 10.45
CA ALA A 97 -2.66 3.89 11.26
C ALA A 97 -3.79 3.34 10.39
N THR A 98 -4.10 4.01 9.28
CA THR A 98 -5.16 3.57 8.35
C THR A 98 -4.80 2.25 7.68
N VAL A 99 -3.56 2.06 7.25
CA VAL A 99 -3.09 0.81 6.63
C VAL A 99 -3.26 -0.36 7.59
N VAL A 100 -2.80 -0.21 8.84
CA VAL A 100 -2.91 -1.27 9.86
C VAL A 100 -4.38 -1.56 10.19
N ALA A 101 -5.19 -0.52 10.42
CA ALA A 101 -6.62 -0.69 10.70
C ALA A 101 -7.33 -1.41 9.54
N SER A 102 -7.08 -0.99 8.30
CA SER A 102 -7.69 -1.59 7.11
C SER A 102 -7.23 -3.03 6.90
N ALA A 103 -5.95 -3.33 7.12
CA ALA A 103 -5.42 -4.70 7.03
C ALA A 103 -6.15 -5.64 7.99
N LEU A 104 -6.31 -5.20 9.25
CA LEU A 104 -7.00 -5.96 10.28
C LEU A 104 -8.49 -6.10 10.01
N MET A 105 -9.18 -5.04 9.60
CA MET A 105 -10.64 -5.05 9.43
C MET A 105 -11.10 -5.74 8.14
N TYR A 106 -10.27 -5.74 7.08
CA TYR A 106 -10.62 -6.32 5.78
C TYR A 106 -9.92 -7.65 5.51
N PRO A 107 -8.74 -7.72 4.87
CA PRO A 107 -8.23 -8.99 4.37
C PRO A 107 -7.87 -9.97 5.49
N PHE A 108 -7.35 -9.50 6.62
CA PHE A 108 -7.04 -10.38 7.75
C PHE A 108 -8.26 -10.80 8.54
N ASN A 109 -9.24 -9.91 8.74
CA ASN A 109 -10.53 -10.32 9.29
C ASN A 109 -11.18 -11.40 8.42
N ALA A 110 -11.19 -11.21 7.10
CA ALA A 110 -11.81 -12.16 6.19
C ALA A 110 -11.09 -13.51 6.18
N LYS A 111 -9.76 -13.51 6.17
CA LYS A 111 -8.93 -14.73 6.12
C LYS A 111 -8.88 -15.48 7.45
N PHE A 112 -8.72 -14.78 8.55
CA PHE A 112 -8.49 -15.38 9.87
C PHE A 112 -9.72 -15.37 10.78
N GLY A 113 -10.82 -14.75 10.34
CA GLY A 113 -12.06 -14.66 11.10
C GLY A 113 -11.93 -13.84 12.39
N LEU A 114 -11.18 -12.72 12.34
CA LEU A 114 -10.87 -11.91 13.53
C LEU A 114 -12.13 -11.35 14.23
N LEU A 115 -13.09 -10.91 13.43
CA LEU A 115 -14.37 -10.33 13.85
C LEU A 115 -15.54 -11.08 13.20
N SER A 116 -15.41 -11.42 11.91
CA SER A 116 -16.45 -12.09 11.12
C SER A 116 -16.07 -13.55 10.87
N LYS A 117 -16.84 -14.49 11.41
CA LYS A 117 -16.57 -15.93 11.27
C LYS A 117 -17.18 -16.48 9.98
N ASN A 118 -16.48 -17.43 9.34
CA ASN A 118 -16.98 -18.23 8.22
C ASN A 118 -17.45 -17.41 7.01
N LEU A 119 -16.74 -16.34 6.66
CA LEU A 119 -17.04 -15.62 5.41
C LEU A 119 -16.82 -16.55 4.20
N PRO A 120 -17.71 -16.52 3.19
CA PRO A 120 -17.64 -17.44 2.05
C PRO A 120 -16.54 -16.99 1.09
N LEU A 121 -15.27 -17.18 1.45
CA LEU A 121 -14.14 -16.78 0.61
C LEU A 121 -14.11 -17.55 -0.70
N LYS A 122 -13.81 -16.84 -1.79
CA LYS A 122 -13.64 -17.44 -3.11
C LYS A 122 -12.39 -18.31 -3.20
N TYR A 123 -11.35 -17.88 -2.49
CA TYR A 123 -10.03 -18.50 -2.47
C TYR A 123 -9.75 -19.00 -1.04
N ASP A 124 -10.25 -20.20 -0.74
CA ASP A 124 -10.14 -20.89 0.54
C ASP A 124 -9.12 -22.06 0.54
N GLY A 125 -8.45 -22.34 -0.59
CA GLY A 125 -7.49 -23.44 -0.74
C GLY A 125 -6.22 -23.06 -1.53
N PHE A 126 -5.04 -23.48 -1.07
CA PHE A 126 -3.78 -23.18 -1.77
C PHE A 126 -3.77 -23.78 -3.20
N PRO A 127 -3.40 -23.04 -4.27
CA PRO A 127 -2.83 -21.69 -4.29
C PRO A 127 -3.91 -20.58 -4.40
N ASN A 128 -4.02 -19.74 -3.36
CA ASN A 128 -5.02 -18.66 -3.30
C ASN A 128 -4.49 -17.32 -3.83
N HIS A 129 -5.40 -16.51 -4.36
CA HIS A 129 -5.16 -15.11 -4.72
C HIS A 129 -5.08 -14.24 -3.44
N TYR A 130 -3.93 -14.28 -2.75
CA TYR A 130 -3.65 -13.52 -1.51
C TYR A 130 -3.30 -12.04 -1.74
N VAL A 131 -3.78 -11.46 -2.84
CA VAL A 131 -3.34 -10.13 -3.28
C VAL A 131 -3.63 -9.06 -2.22
N PRO A 132 -4.84 -9.00 -1.62
CA PRO A 132 -5.13 -8.00 -0.59
C PRO A 132 -4.29 -8.17 0.68
N GLU A 133 -4.08 -9.40 1.15
CA GLU A 133 -3.27 -9.69 2.35
C GLU A 133 -1.82 -9.30 2.14
N VAL A 134 -1.23 -9.71 1.03
CA VAL A 134 0.18 -9.44 0.71
C VAL A 134 0.39 -7.95 0.50
N LEU A 135 -0.52 -7.28 -0.21
CA LEU A 135 -0.48 -5.84 -0.40
C LEU A 135 -0.50 -5.11 0.94
N MET A 136 -1.51 -5.37 1.77
CA MET A 136 -1.67 -4.64 3.04
C MET A 136 -0.55 -4.96 4.04
N ALA A 137 -0.08 -6.21 4.10
CA ALA A 137 1.08 -6.59 4.91
C ALA A 137 2.35 -5.85 4.46
N SER A 138 2.59 -5.78 3.15
CA SER A 138 3.78 -5.14 2.58
C SER A 138 3.77 -3.63 2.83
N VAL A 139 2.63 -2.97 2.63
CA VAL A 139 2.49 -1.53 2.88
C VAL A 139 2.59 -1.22 4.38
N ALA A 140 2.03 -2.07 5.24
CA ALA A 140 2.17 -1.92 6.69
C ALA A 140 3.65 -2.04 7.11
N ALA A 141 4.34 -3.09 6.66
CA ALA A 141 5.75 -3.31 6.94
C ALA A 141 6.61 -2.13 6.46
N LEU A 142 6.31 -1.58 5.28
CA LEU A 142 6.97 -0.39 4.74
C LEU A 142 6.80 0.82 5.66
N GLY A 143 5.57 1.08 6.11
CA GLY A 143 5.28 2.20 7.02
C GLY A 143 5.96 2.02 8.38
N PHE A 144 5.98 0.80 8.93
CA PHE A 144 6.72 0.50 10.15
C PHE A 144 8.22 0.75 9.99
N PHE A 145 8.81 0.30 8.88
CA PHE A 145 10.22 0.51 8.57
C PHE A 145 10.56 2.01 8.48
N VAL A 146 9.75 2.78 7.76
CA VAL A 146 9.91 4.24 7.64
C VAL A 146 9.80 4.92 9.00
N LYS A 147 8.76 4.62 9.79
CA LYS A 147 8.47 5.36 11.03
C LYS A 147 9.43 5.05 12.18
N PHE A 148 9.83 3.79 12.33
CA PHE A 148 10.50 3.32 13.54
C PHE A 148 11.96 2.89 13.32
N ILE A 149 12.32 2.48 12.10
CA ILE A 149 13.67 1.95 11.82
C ILE A 149 14.54 3.00 11.13
N LYS A 150 14.00 3.71 10.12
CA LYS A 150 14.80 4.60 9.27
C LYS A 150 15.14 5.97 9.90
N LYS A 151 14.45 6.38 10.96
CA LYS A 151 14.50 7.73 11.59
C LYS A 151 15.75 8.55 11.30
#